data_AF-A0A8H6ZAK5-F1
#
_entry.id   AF-A0A8H6ZAK5-F1
#
_cell.length_a   1.000
_cell.length_b   1.000
_cell.length_c   1.000
_cell.angle_alpha   90.00
_cell.angle_beta   90.00
_cell.angle_gamma   90.00
#
_symmetry.space_group_name_H-M   'P 1'
#
loop_
_entity.id
_entity.type
_entity.pdbx_description
1 polymer ?
#
loop_
_entity_poly.entity_id
_entity_poly.type
_entity_poly.pdbx_seq_one_letter_code
_entity_poly.pdbx_strand_id
1 'polypeptide(L)'
;MLEVLLSLSAIFFLVSCWYRHSNRIHDDVALVPGPESDSLLAGNMHTLAASSSDAAAMAWEKVYGGVVKLHGVLGVSRHVLLVSDPAALCRIFGSSNGQWDLSSRNLASFRSLFGPGIAAVEGADHFRQRRVVSQALTPVQIRGMIDSVQAASRNMRNALQKACLGPPVQLNMLDWARRVALDSLTMIAFGVSLQAIDEPEMSHELLHTFDAMLEDCIGKTSQLKILSARNCCCRNTSKFAGDRSDRSYIFHLNDSVLQTVVTVWERSTERASKEDTKYKLAEDEIRAQIGYN
;
A
#
# COMPACT_ATOMS: atom_id res chain seq x y z
N MET A 1 39.51 -6.12 -32.16
CA MET A 1 38.77 -4.85 -32.02
C MET A 1 37.44 -4.85 -32.77
N LEU A 2 37.40 -5.22 -34.05
CA LEU A 2 36.16 -5.20 -34.84
C LEU A 2 35.05 -6.09 -34.25
N GLU A 3 35.37 -7.31 -33.82
CA GLU A 3 34.39 -8.21 -33.20
C GLU A 3 33.82 -7.69 -31.87
N VAL A 4 34.63 -6.96 -31.09
CA VAL A 4 34.20 -6.35 -29.83
C VAL A 4 33.26 -5.16 -30.09
N LEU A 5 33.48 -4.41 -31.17
CA LEU A 5 32.58 -3.31 -31.56
C LEU A 5 31.25 -3.83 -32.12
N LEU A 6 31.28 -4.95 -32.86
CA LEU A 6 30.08 -5.61 -33.37
C LEU A 6 29.23 -6.20 -32.25
N SER A 7 29.85 -6.79 -31.22
CA SER A 7 29.11 -7.32 -30.07
C SER A 7 28.48 -6.20 -29.22
N LEU A 8 29.20 -5.10 -28.97
CA LEU A 8 28.66 -3.96 -28.22
C LEU A 8 27.50 -3.26 -28.95
N SER A 9 27.59 -3.10 -30.27
CA SER A 9 26.50 -2.51 -31.06
C SER A 9 25.28 -3.43 -31.15
N ALA A 10 25.47 -4.74 -31.24
CA ALA A 10 24.37 -5.71 -31.17
C ALA A 10 23.67 -5.69 -29.80
N ILE A 11 24.44 -5.61 -28.69
CA ILE A 11 23.88 -5.47 -27.33
C ILE A 11 23.10 -4.15 -27.22
N PHE A 12 23.67 -3.04 -27.69
CA PHE A 12 22.98 -1.74 -27.68
C PHE A 12 21.67 -1.77 -28.48
N PHE A 13 21.67 -2.41 -29.65
CA PHE A 13 20.47 -2.57 -30.47
C PHE A 13 19.42 -3.45 -29.78
N LEU A 14 19.82 -4.59 -29.20
CA LEU A 14 18.90 -5.46 -28.45
C LEU A 14 18.32 -4.78 -27.22
N VAL A 15 19.15 -4.04 -26.46
CA VAL A 15 18.70 -3.23 -25.31
C VAL A 15 17.77 -2.12 -25.77
N SER A 16 18.07 -1.44 -26.87
CA SER A 16 17.21 -0.38 -27.44
C SER A 16 15.88 -0.92 -27.97
N CYS A 17 15.89 -2.09 -28.61
CA CYS A 17 14.68 -2.78 -29.07
C CYS A 17 13.84 -3.29 -27.89
N TRP A 18 14.47 -3.88 -26.88
CA TRP A 18 13.78 -4.28 -25.64
C TRP A 18 13.19 -3.07 -24.92
N TYR A 19 13.95 -1.97 -24.81
CA TYR A 19 13.49 -0.72 -24.21
C TYR A 19 12.32 -0.11 -24.99
N ARG A 20 12.38 -0.09 -26.33
CA ARG A 20 11.28 0.42 -27.18
C ARG A 20 10.06 -0.50 -27.18
N HIS A 21 10.26 -1.82 -27.15
CA HIS A 21 9.17 -2.79 -27.08
C HIS A 21 8.47 -2.73 -25.72
N SER A 22 9.25 -2.65 -24.63
CA SER A 22 8.73 -2.41 -23.29
C SER A 22 8.00 -1.06 -23.20
N ASN A 23 8.46 -0.01 -23.91
CA ASN A 23 7.77 1.29 -23.93
C ASN A 23 6.47 1.28 -24.74
N ARG A 24 6.34 0.51 -25.84
CA ARG A 24 5.13 0.48 -26.68
C ARG A 24 3.87 0.00 -25.95
N ILE A 25 4.04 -0.78 -24.89
CA ILE A 25 2.94 -1.27 -24.05
C ILE A 25 2.37 -0.14 -23.15
N HIS A 26 3.09 0.97 -23.01
CA HIS A 26 2.77 2.04 -22.06
C HIS A 26 2.34 3.37 -22.70
N ASP A 27 2.18 3.43 -24.02
CA ASP A 27 1.84 4.68 -24.73
C ASP A 27 0.44 5.20 -24.37
N ASP A 28 -0.54 4.32 -24.09
CA ASP A 28 -1.90 4.74 -23.69
C ASP A 28 -1.93 5.40 -22.30
N VAL A 29 -0.97 5.08 -21.43
CA VAL A 29 -0.81 5.69 -20.09
C VAL A 29 -0.27 7.10 -20.21
N ALA A 30 0.44 7.42 -21.29
CA ALA A 30 1.08 8.72 -21.47
C ALA A 30 0.05 9.86 -21.43
N LEU A 31 -1.19 9.59 -21.84
CA LEU A 31 -2.32 10.52 -21.83
C LEU A 31 -2.79 10.87 -20.41
N VAL A 32 -2.61 9.99 -19.43
CA VAL A 32 -3.03 10.24 -18.05
C VAL A 32 -2.13 11.30 -17.42
N PRO A 33 -2.69 12.36 -16.81
CA PRO A 33 -1.94 13.42 -16.16
C PRO A 33 -1.28 12.91 -14.88
N GLY A 34 -0.17 13.55 -14.50
CA GLY A 34 0.50 13.24 -13.24
C GLY A 34 1.78 14.02 -13.05
N PRO A 35 2.37 13.95 -11.85
CA PRO A 35 3.54 14.73 -11.49
C PRO A 35 4.76 14.41 -12.35
N GLU A 36 5.64 15.40 -12.50
CA GLU A 36 6.94 15.16 -13.11
C GLU A 36 7.76 14.19 -12.25
N SER A 37 8.65 13.42 -12.89
CA SER A 37 9.44 12.41 -12.19
C SER A 37 10.48 13.07 -11.29
N ASP A 38 10.36 12.92 -9.96
CA ASP A 38 11.30 13.52 -9.00
C ASP A 38 12.73 12.95 -9.12
N SER A 39 12.87 11.73 -9.64
CA SER A 39 14.16 11.10 -9.90
C SER A 39 14.12 10.15 -11.09
N LEU A 40 15.25 9.98 -11.79
CA LEU A 40 15.35 9.06 -12.94
C LEU A 40 15.31 7.57 -12.52
N LEU A 41 15.67 7.27 -11.26
CA LEU A 41 15.78 5.90 -10.76
C LEU A 41 14.57 5.47 -9.91
N ALA A 42 14.10 6.32 -8.99
CA ALA A 42 13.01 6.00 -8.07
C ALA A 42 11.68 6.62 -8.47
N GLY A 43 11.65 7.49 -9.49
CA GLY A 43 10.45 8.19 -9.92
C GLY A 43 9.84 8.99 -8.78
N ASN A 44 8.50 8.94 -8.69
CA ASN A 44 7.70 9.56 -7.64
C ASN A 44 7.50 8.63 -6.41
N MET A 45 8.02 7.39 -6.47
CA MET A 45 7.86 6.43 -5.37
C MET A 45 8.63 6.86 -4.11
N HIS A 46 9.72 7.61 -4.29
CA HIS A 46 10.45 8.19 -3.16
C HIS A 46 9.60 9.21 -2.41
N THR A 47 8.90 10.09 -3.13
CA THR A 47 8.02 11.12 -2.54
C THR A 47 6.86 10.48 -1.79
N LEU A 48 6.28 9.40 -2.32
CA LEU A 48 5.30 8.61 -1.58
C LEU A 48 5.87 7.99 -0.30
N ALA A 49 7.06 7.37 -0.39
CA ALA A 49 7.71 6.73 0.76
C ALA A 49 8.15 7.74 1.84
N ALA A 50 8.52 8.96 1.44
CA ALA A 50 8.92 10.04 2.33
C ALA A 50 7.72 10.80 2.92
N SER A 51 6.57 10.80 2.23
CA SER A 51 5.38 11.48 2.71
C SER A 51 4.80 10.76 3.94
N SER A 52 4.55 11.52 5.00
CA SER A 52 3.79 11.01 6.14
C SER A 52 2.29 11.03 5.80
N SER A 53 1.58 9.96 6.14
CA SER A 53 0.10 9.88 6.05
C SER A 53 -0.50 10.11 4.66
N ASP A 54 0.11 9.55 3.60
CA ASP A 54 -0.39 9.60 2.22
C ASP A 54 -0.61 11.02 1.65
N ALA A 55 -0.02 12.04 2.29
CA ALA A 55 -0.24 13.44 1.94
C ALA A 55 0.10 13.76 0.47
N ALA A 56 1.17 13.14 -0.06
CA ALA A 56 1.55 13.30 -1.46
C ALA A 56 0.49 12.74 -2.42
N ALA A 57 -0.05 11.56 -2.12
CA ALA A 57 -1.10 10.94 -2.94
C ALA A 57 -2.37 11.80 -2.94
N MET A 58 -2.79 12.29 -1.77
CA MET A 58 -3.96 13.18 -1.64
C MET A 58 -3.76 14.51 -2.36
N ALA A 59 -2.56 15.06 -2.29
CA ALA A 59 -2.22 16.32 -2.95
C ALA A 59 -2.28 16.15 -4.47
N TRP A 60 -1.71 15.08 -5.01
CA TRP A 60 -1.78 14.78 -6.44
C TRP A 60 -3.19 14.48 -6.92
N GLU A 61 -4.02 13.80 -6.12
CA GLU A 61 -5.44 13.59 -6.45
C GLU A 61 -6.18 14.92 -6.60
N LYS A 62 -5.95 15.90 -5.71
CA LYS A 62 -6.58 17.22 -5.79
C LYS A 62 -6.17 17.99 -7.05
N VAL A 63 -4.94 17.78 -7.52
CA VAL A 63 -4.37 18.49 -8.68
C VAL A 63 -4.77 17.82 -9.99
N TYR A 64 -4.53 16.52 -10.12
CA TYR A 64 -4.67 15.78 -11.38
C TYR A 64 -5.99 15.00 -11.50
N GLY A 65 -6.78 14.94 -10.43
CA GLY A 65 -8.08 14.26 -10.39
C GLY A 65 -8.00 12.80 -9.94
N GLY A 66 -9.08 12.05 -10.16
CA GLY A 66 -9.27 10.69 -9.61
C GLY A 66 -8.43 9.58 -10.26
N VAL A 67 -7.62 9.90 -11.27
CA VAL A 67 -6.66 8.97 -11.90
C VAL A 67 -5.38 9.74 -12.19
N VAL A 68 -4.28 9.35 -11.54
CA VAL A 68 -2.98 10.03 -11.64
C VAL A 68 -1.91 9.05 -12.07
N LYS A 69 -1.09 9.44 -13.04
CA LYS A 69 0.10 8.70 -13.47
C LYS A 69 1.30 9.06 -12.62
N LEU A 70 1.90 8.06 -11.99
CA LEU A 70 3.14 8.18 -11.24
C LEU A 70 4.29 7.49 -11.98
N HIS A 71 5.49 8.03 -11.84
CA HIS A 71 6.71 7.38 -12.31
C HIS A 71 7.18 6.37 -11.26
N GLY A 72 7.29 5.11 -11.67
CA GLY A 72 7.72 4.03 -10.81
C GLY A 72 9.25 3.84 -10.80
N VAL A 73 9.71 2.79 -10.13
CA VAL A 73 11.15 2.47 -10.03
C VAL A 73 11.65 1.87 -11.34
N LEU A 74 12.77 2.39 -11.84
CA LEU A 74 13.40 1.92 -13.08
C LEU A 74 13.71 0.42 -13.01
N GLY A 75 13.27 -0.33 -14.02
CA GLY A 75 13.46 -1.79 -14.11
C GLY A 75 12.41 -2.64 -13.37
N VAL A 76 11.49 -2.03 -12.61
CA VAL A 76 10.39 -2.74 -11.92
C VAL A 76 9.04 -2.37 -12.53
N SER A 77 8.73 -1.08 -12.61
CA SER A 77 7.53 -0.57 -13.27
C SER A 77 7.80 0.88 -13.67
N ARG A 78 7.72 1.20 -14.96
CA ARG A 78 8.01 2.56 -15.44
C ARG A 78 6.91 3.54 -15.04
N HIS A 79 5.65 3.11 -15.15
CA HIS A 79 4.48 3.88 -14.79
C HIS A 79 3.64 3.09 -13.78
N VAL A 80 3.00 3.81 -12.87
CA VAL A 80 2.12 3.29 -11.81
C VAL A 80 0.92 4.22 -11.77
N LEU A 81 -0.29 3.69 -11.62
CA LEU A 81 -1.50 4.51 -11.55
C LEU A 81 -1.98 4.62 -10.11
N LEU A 82 -2.19 5.85 -9.66
CA LEU A 82 -2.96 6.16 -8.47
C LEU A 82 -4.41 6.38 -8.89
N VAL A 83 -5.31 5.52 -8.41
CA VAL A 83 -6.74 5.57 -8.77
C VAL A 83 -7.56 5.80 -7.51
N SER A 84 -8.32 6.89 -7.50
CA SER A 84 -9.28 7.26 -6.46
C SER A 84 -10.71 7.37 -7.02
N ASP A 85 -10.89 7.41 -8.35
CA ASP A 85 -12.21 7.51 -8.97
C ASP A 85 -13.08 6.27 -8.66
N PRO A 86 -14.26 6.43 -8.05
CA PRO A 86 -15.08 5.29 -7.62
C PRO A 86 -15.62 4.48 -8.80
N ALA A 87 -15.88 5.09 -9.97
CA ALA A 87 -16.35 4.36 -11.14
C ALA A 87 -15.23 3.50 -11.73
N ALA A 88 -14.00 4.00 -11.77
CA ALA A 88 -12.80 3.24 -12.12
C ALA A 88 -12.59 2.08 -11.14
N LEU A 89 -12.62 2.35 -9.83
CA LEU A 89 -12.45 1.32 -8.79
C LEU A 89 -13.55 0.25 -8.87
N CYS A 90 -14.80 0.61 -9.11
CA CYS A 90 -15.87 -0.36 -9.32
C CYS A 90 -15.63 -1.27 -10.52
N ARG A 91 -15.05 -0.76 -11.62
CA ARG A 91 -14.69 -1.60 -12.78
C ARG A 91 -13.49 -2.49 -12.48
N ILE A 92 -12.47 -1.94 -11.82
CA ILE A 92 -11.22 -2.63 -11.44
C ILE A 92 -11.45 -3.68 -10.36
N PHE A 93 -12.43 -3.52 -9.47
CA PHE A 93 -12.73 -4.55 -8.46
C PHE A 93 -13.94 -5.41 -8.82
N GLY A 94 -14.78 -4.95 -9.76
CA GLY A 94 -16.01 -5.63 -10.17
C GLY A 94 -15.82 -6.75 -11.20
N SER A 95 -14.75 -6.74 -12.01
CA SER A 95 -14.51 -7.80 -13.01
C SER A 95 -13.91 -9.05 -12.36
N SER A 96 -14.77 -9.96 -11.92
CA SER A 96 -14.47 -11.11 -11.07
C SER A 96 -13.53 -12.21 -11.61
N ASN A 97 -12.78 -11.98 -12.70
CA ASN A 97 -12.20 -13.07 -13.51
C ASN A 97 -10.69 -13.24 -13.35
N GLY A 98 -10.10 -12.80 -12.24
CA GLY A 98 -8.64 -12.96 -12.02
C GLY A 98 -7.80 -12.24 -13.08
N GLN A 99 -8.31 -11.12 -13.60
CA GLN A 99 -7.59 -10.29 -14.58
C GLN A 99 -6.50 -9.43 -13.91
N TRP A 100 -6.54 -9.32 -12.59
CA TRP A 100 -5.62 -8.47 -11.83
C TRP A 100 -4.88 -9.31 -10.81
N ASP A 101 -3.58 -9.36 -11.00
CA ASP A 101 -2.63 -9.99 -10.10
C ASP A 101 -2.03 -8.94 -9.17
N LEU A 102 -1.61 -9.38 -7.98
CA LEU A 102 -0.79 -8.55 -7.12
C LEU A 102 0.57 -8.33 -7.80
N SER A 103 1.21 -7.20 -7.52
CA SER A 103 2.57 -7.02 -8.02
C SER A 103 3.49 -8.08 -7.44
N SER A 104 4.45 -8.56 -8.24
CA SER A 104 5.44 -9.57 -7.80
C SER A 104 6.20 -9.14 -6.55
N ARG A 105 6.43 -7.83 -6.39
CA ARG A 105 6.97 -7.22 -5.16
C ARG A 105 6.06 -7.46 -3.96
N ASN A 106 4.78 -7.15 -4.08
CA ASN A 106 3.82 -7.34 -2.99
C ASN A 106 3.66 -8.81 -2.63
N LEU A 107 3.61 -9.69 -3.63
CA LEU A 107 3.54 -11.13 -3.41
C LEU A 107 4.78 -11.65 -2.67
N ALA A 108 5.98 -11.20 -3.04
CA ALA A 108 7.22 -11.55 -2.34
C ALA A 108 7.24 -11.03 -0.89
N SER A 109 6.79 -9.79 -0.65
CA SER A 109 6.68 -9.22 0.70
C SER A 109 5.70 -10.01 1.56
N PHE A 110 4.51 -10.32 1.04
CA PHE A 110 3.54 -11.14 1.76
C PHE A 110 4.05 -12.56 2.01
N ARG A 111 4.79 -13.14 1.06
CA ARG A 111 5.40 -14.46 1.23
C ARG A 111 6.47 -14.46 2.31
N SER A 112 7.25 -13.39 2.42
CA SER A 112 8.24 -13.22 3.49
C SER A 112 7.60 -13.03 4.86
N LEU A 113 6.46 -12.33 4.92
CA LEU A 113 5.74 -12.04 6.16
C LEU A 113 4.96 -13.25 6.69
N PHE A 114 4.15 -13.84 5.82
CA PHE A 114 3.11 -14.79 6.19
C PHE A 114 3.35 -16.21 5.63
N GLY A 115 4.47 -16.43 4.93
CA GLY A 115 4.71 -17.65 4.19
C GLY A 115 3.79 -17.78 2.95
N PRO A 116 3.64 -18.99 2.38
CA PRO A 116 2.79 -19.24 1.20
C PRO A 116 1.29 -19.28 1.56
N GLY A 117 0.80 -18.26 2.27
CA GLY A 117 -0.60 -18.09 2.65
C GLY A 117 -1.43 -17.30 1.63
N ILE A 118 -2.70 -17.06 1.94
CA ILE A 118 -3.69 -16.52 0.98
C ILE A 118 -3.30 -15.15 0.41
N ALA A 119 -2.55 -14.34 1.16
CA ALA A 119 -2.05 -13.05 0.69
C ALA A 119 -0.82 -13.14 -0.24
N ALA A 120 -0.22 -14.32 -0.37
CA ALA A 120 1.09 -14.54 -1.00
C ALA A 120 1.06 -15.57 -2.14
N VAL A 121 -0.13 -15.95 -2.60
CA VAL A 121 -0.35 -16.90 -3.70
C VAL A 121 -1.38 -16.33 -4.68
N GLU A 122 -1.35 -16.80 -5.93
CA GLU A 122 -2.23 -16.35 -7.01
C GLU A 122 -2.89 -17.53 -7.73
N GLY A 123 -3.82 -17.23 -8.63
CA GLY A 123 -4.48 -18.22 -9.49
C GLY A 123 -5.20 -19.32 -8.71
N ALA A 124 -4.97 -20.57 -9.13
CA ALA A 124 -5.66 -21.74 -8.59
C ALA A 124 -5.36 -21.98 -7.10
N ASP A 125 -4.13 -21.71 -6.65
CA ASP A 125 -3.76 -21.86 -5.23
C ASP A 125 -4.47 -20.82 -4.38
N HIS A 126 -4.54 -19.56 -4.82
CA HIS A 126 -5.32 -18.53 -4.16
C HIS A 126 -6.80 -18.90 -4.07
N PHE A 127 -7.39 -19.37 -5.18
CA PHE A 127 -8.79 -19.80 -5.21
C PHE A 127 -9.05 -20.94 -4.20
N ARG A 128 -8.16 -21.94 -4.15
CA ARG A 128 -8.27 -23.06 -3.19
C ARG A 128 -8.19 -22.58 -1.75
N GLN A 129 -7.20 -21.74 -1.42
CA GLN A 129 -7.02 -21.22 -0.05
C GLN A 129 -8.19 -20.31 0.35
N ARG A 130 -8.63 -19.41 -0.55
CA ARG A 130 -9.77 -18.52 -0.34
C ARG A 130 -11.05 -19.27 -0.08
N ARG A 131 -11.31 -20.36 -0.82
CA ARG A 131 -12.48 -21.20 -0.60
C ARG A 131 -12.56 -21.72 0.83
N VAL A 132 -11.43 -22.15 1.42
CA VAL A 132 -11.39 -22.62 2.82
C VAL A 132 -11.61 -21.47 3.79
N VAL A 133 -10.87 -20.37 3.64
CA VAL A 133 -10.98 -19.21 4.56
C VAL A 133 -12.37 -18.57 4.51
N SER A 134 -12.99 -18.46 3.34
CA SER A 134 -14.34 -17.90 3.19
C SER A 134 -15.41 -18.69 3.95
N GLN A 135 -15.21 -19.98 4.23
CA GLN A 135 -16.15 -20.76 5.04
C GLN A 135 -16.16 -20.32 6.52
N ALA A 136 -15.00 -19.91 7.05
CA ALA A 136 -14.89 -19.36 8.40
C ALA A 136 -15.48 -17.94 8.51
N LEU A 137 -15.64 -17.22 7.39
CA LEU A 137 -16.15 -15.85 7.33
C LEU A 137 -17.60 -15.77 6.85
N THR A 138 -18.38 -16.85 7.00
CA THR A 138 -19.82 -16.80 6.70
C THR A 138 -20.58 -16.00 7.76
N PRO A 139 -21.76 -15.41 7.44
CA PRO A 139 -22.55 -14.65 8.40
C PRO A 139 -22.91 -15.43 9.66
N VAL A 140 -23.05 -16.76 9.58
CA VAL A 140 -23.34 -17.62 10.73
C VAL A 140 -22.10 -17.76 11.62
N GLN A 141 -20.94 -18.03 11.03
CA GLN A 141 -19.68 -18.15 11.78
C GLN A 141 -19.30 -16.82 12.43
N ILE A 142 -19.44 -15.70 11.70
CA ILE A 142 -19.20 -14.36 12.24
C ILE A 142 -20.10 -14.09 13.45
N ARG A 143 -21.38 -14.46 13.42
CA ARG A 143 -22.27 -14.32 14.58
C ARG A 143 -21.78 -15.12 15.79
N GLY A 144 -21.25 -16.31 15.56
CA GLY A 144 -20.64 -17.13 16.63
C GLY A 144 -19.39 -16.50 17.26
N MET A 145 -18.68 -15.63 16.53
CA MET A 145 -17.49 -14.94 17.02
C MET A 145 -17.81 -13.67 17.83
N ILE A 146 -19.03 -13.13 17.71
CA ILE A 146 -19.43 -11.86 18.37
C ILE A 146 -19.29 -11.96 19.90
N ASP A 147 -19.62 -13.10 20.49
CA ASP A 147 -19.59 -13.28 21.94
C ASP A 147 -18.17 -13.12 22.50
N SER A 148 -17.15 -13.60 21.79
CA SER A 148 -15.74 -13.43 22.16
C SER A 148 -15.33 -11.95 22.14
N VAL A 149 -15.69 -11.22 21.07
CA VAL A 149 -15.38 -9.78 20.96
C VAL A 149 -16.09 -8.99 22.05
N GLN A 150 -17.35 -9.33 22.33
CA GLN A 150 -18.09 -8.69 23.42
C GLN A 150 -17.48 -8.99 24.78
N ALA A 151 -17.04 -10.23 25.03
CA ALA A 151 -16.38 -10.59 26.28
C ALA A 151 -15.11 -9.75 26.50
N ALA A 152 -14.22 -9.68 25.50
CA ALA A 152 -13.02 -8.84 25.57
C ALA A 152 -13.35 -7.36 25.77
N SER A 153 -14.39 -6.85 25.09
CA SER A 153 -14.86 -5.47 25.25
C SER A 153 -15.41 -5.20 26.67
N ARG A 154 -16.15 -6.16 27.24
CA ARG A 154 -16.65 -6.07 28.61
C ARG A 154 -15.50 -6.05 29.63
N ASN A 155 -14.47 -6.86 29.42
CA ASN A 155 -13.27 -6.89 30.26
C ASN A 155 -12.54 -5.55 30.21
N MET A 156 -12.34 -4.99 29.02
CA MET A 156 -11.75 -3.66 28.83
C MET A 156 -12.51 -2.59 29.59
N ARG A 157 -13.84 -2.54 29.43
CA ARG A 157 -14.68 -1.57 30.13
C ARG A 157 -14.59 -1.72 31.65
N ASN A 158 -14.61 -2.94 32.17
CA ASN A 158 -14.48 -3.20 33.61
C ASN A 158 -13.12 -2.72 34.15
N ALA A 159 -12.03 -3.00 33.41
CA ALA A 159 -10.68 -2.59 33.79
C ALA A 159 -10.50 -1.06 33.71
N LEU A 160 -11.03 -0.41 32.67
CA LEU A 160 -11.05 1.05 32.55
C LEU A 160 -11.86 1.68 33.70
N GLN A 161 -13.03 1.14 34.01
CA GLN A 161 -13.85 1.64 35.12
C GLN A 161 -13.07 1.59 36.44
N LYS A 162 -12.37 0.48 36.72
CA LYS A 162 -11.49 0.35 37.89
C LYS A 162 -10.36 1.38 37.89
N ALA A 163 -9.70 1.58 36.74
CA ALA A 163 -8.62 2.57 36.61
C ALA A 163 -9.10 4.01 36.83
N CYS A 164 -10.37 4.30 36.50
CA CYS A 164 -10.98 5.62 36.66
C CYS A 164 -11.61 5.87 38.04
N LEU A 165 -11.58 4.93 38.99
CA LEU A 165 -12.11 5.14 40.35
C LEU A 165 -11.25 6.10 41.21
N GLY A 166 -10.05 6.45 40.75
CA GLY A 166 -9.08 7.27 41.46
C GLY A 166 -8.91 8.70 40.91
N PRO A 167 -7.73 9.32 41.08
CA PRO A 167 -7.45 10.63 40.50
C PRO A 167 -7.48 10.57 38.96
N PRO A 168 -7.57 11.72 38.26
CA PRO A 168 -7.52 11.75 36.80
C PRO A 168 -6.31 11.00 36.24
N VAL A 169 -6.55 10.01 35.37
CA VAL A 169 -5.51 9.19 34.73
C VAL A 169 -5.49 9.46 33.23
N GLN A 170 -4.30 9.64 32.66
CA GLN A 170 -4.11 9.63 31.21
C GLN A 170 -3.89 8.19 30.74
N LEU A 171 -4.70 7.75 29.77
CA LEU A 171 -4.67 6.39 29.25
C LEU A 171 -4.39 6.40 27.73
N ASN A 172 -3.50 5.53 27.30
CA ASN A 172 -3.24 5.32 25.87
C ASN A 172 -4.28 4.37 25.27
N MET A 173 -5.38 4.92 24.73
CA MET A 173 -6.46 4.11 24.17
C MET A 173 -6.05 3.23 22.99
N LEU A 174 -4.99 3.58 22.25
CA LEU A 174 -4.48 2.75 21.16
C LEU A 174 -3.89 1.44 21.70
N ASP A 175 -3.10 1.51 22.77
CA ASP A 175 -2.54 0.32 23.43
C ASP A 175 -3.66 -0.60 23.96
N TRP A 176 -4.67 -0.03 24.61
CA TRP A 176 -5.84 -0.79 25.06
C TRP A 176 -6.62 -1.43 23.91
N ALA A 177 -6.83 -0.71 22.81
CA ALA A 177 -7.50 -1.24 21.63
C ALA A 177 -6.71 -2.38 20.98
N ARG A 178 -5.37 -2.26 20.91
CA ARG A 178 -4.48 -3.32 20.39
C ARG A 178 -4.57 -4.59 21.23
N ARG A 179 -4.56 -4.46 22.57
CA ARG A 179 -4.70 -5.60 23.49
C ARG A 179 -6.04 -6.32 23.34
N VAL A 180 -7.15 -5.57 23.30
CA VAL A 180 -8.50 -6.13 23.12
C VAL A 180 -8.65 -6.81 21.77
N ALA A 181 -8.11 -6.21 20.70
CA ALA A 181 -8.14 -6.79 19.37
C ALA A 181 -7.35 -8.09 19.32
N LEU A 182 -6.16 -8.12 19.94
CA LEU A 182 -5.34 -9.32 19.98
C LEU A 182 -6.01 -10.45 20.79
N ASP A 183 -6.52 -10.16 21.97
CA ASP A 183 -7.20 -11.15 22.83
C ASP A 183 -8.47 -11.71 22.16
N SER A 184 -9.23 -10.84 21.47
CA SER A 184 -10.39 -11.27 20.67
C SER A 184 -9.96 -12.19 19.53
N LEU A 185 -8.89 -11.83 18.82
CA LEU A 185 -8.39 -12.60 17.68
C LEU A 185 -7.85 -13.95 18.11
N THR A 186 -7.07 -14.03 19.19
CA THR A 186 -6.54 -15.32 19.68
C THR A 186 -7.63 -16.23 20.21
N MET A 187 -8.66 -15.66 20.84
CA MET A 187 -9.82 -16.42 21.30
C MET A 187 -10.59 -16.98 20.10
N ILE A 188 -10.87 -16.15 19.09
CA ILE A 188 -11.61 -16.58 17.89
C ILE A 188 -10.81 -17.57 17.04
N ALA A 189 -9.52 -17.32 16.83
CA ALA A 189 -8.69 -18.10 15.92
C ALA A 189 -8.14 -19.38 16.54
N PHE A 190 -7.74 -19.33 17.82
CA PHE A 190 -6.98 -20.41 18.47
C PHE A 190 -7.66 -21.01 19.70
N GLY A 191 -8.77 -20.44 20.17
CA GLY A 191 -9.36 -20.90 21.42
C GLY A 191 -8.61 -20.42 22.67
N VAL A 192 -7.68 -19.45 22.54
CA VAL A 192 -6.76 -19.03 23.60
C VAL A 192 -7.05 -17.60 24.05
N SER A 193 -7.31 -17.44 25.34
CA SER A 193 -7.37 -16.14 26.02
C SER A 193 -5.96 -15.73 26.43
N LEU A 194 -5.49 -14.57 25.95
CA LEU A 194 -4.21 -14.01 26.37
C LEU A 194 -4.32 -13.25 27.69
N GLN A 195 -5.55 -12.90 28.10
CA GLN A 195 -5.79 -12.03 29.26
C GLN A 195 -5.02 -10.70 29.14
N ALA A 196 -4.87 -10.17 27.92
CA ALA A 196 -4.01 -9.04 27.58
C ALA A 196 -4.29 -7.74 28.37
N ILE A 197 -5.44 -7.67 29.03
CA ILE A 197 -5.88 -6.55 29.86
C ILE A 197 -5.37 -6.68 31.30
N ASP A 198 -5.42 -7.89 31.85
CA ASP A 198 -5.05 -8.18 33.23
C ASP A 198 -3.56 -8.54 33.35
N GLU A 199 -3.04 -9.32 32.39
CA GLU A 199 -1.65 -9.79 32.32
C GLU A 199 -0.97 -9.28 31.04
N PRO A 200 -0.39 -8.07 31.06
CA PRO A 200 0.10 -7.43 29.85
C PRO A 200 1.34 -8.10 29.26
N GLU A 201 2.11 -8.87 30.02
CA GLU A 201 3.45 -9.35 29.62
C GLU A 201 3.44 -10.18 28.33
N MET A 202 2.63 -11.25 28.27
CA MET A 202 2.54 -12.11 27.09
C MET A 202 1.96 -11.38 25.88
N SER A 203 0.94 -10.54 26.10
CA SER A 203 0.35 -9.75 25.02
C SER A 203 1.32 -8.69 24.49
N HIS A 204 2.16 -8.12 25.36
CA HIS A 204 3.14 -7.11 25.01
C HIS A 204 4.27 -7.70 24.17
N GLU A 205 4.77 -8.89 24.50
CA GLU A 205 5.77 -9.60 23.69
C GLU A 205 5.23 -9.93 22.28
N LEU A 206 4.01 -10.45 22.19
CA LEU A 206 3.37 -10.74 20.89
C LEU A 206 3.12 -9.46 20.08
N LEU A 207 2.64 -8.39 20.69
CA LEU A 207 2.44 -7.11 20.00
C LEU A 207 3.76 -6.49 19.53
N HIS A 208 4.80 -6.57 20.36
CA HIS A 208 6.13 -6.04 20.02
C HIS A 208 6.77 -6.81 18.87
N THR A 209 6.70 -8.15 18.90
CA THR A 209 7.21 -8.99 17.80
C THR A 209 6.44 -8.75 16.51
N PHE A 210 5.12 -8.61 16.58
CA PHE A 210 4.30 -8.30 15.41
C PHE A 210 4.63 -6.93 14.81
N ASP A 211 4.81 -5.89 15.64
CA ASP A 211 5.25 -4.58 15.18
C ASP A 211 6.62 -4.65 14.51
N ALA A 212 7.60 -5.31 15.15
CA ALA A 212 8.94 -5.48 14.59
C ALA A 212 8.90 -6.22 13.23
N MET A 213 8.06 -7.25 13.09
CA MET A 213 7.87 -7.96 11.82
C MET A 213 7.29 -7.04 10.73
N LEU A 214 6.28 -6.24 11.06
CA LEU A 214 5.68 -5.29 10.13
C LEU A 214 6.66 -4.19 9.73
N GLU A 215 7.39 -3.62 10.69
CA GLU A 215 8.42 -2.61 10.43
C GLU A 215 9.54 -3.17 9.56
N ASP A 216 10.01 -4.39 9.84
CA ASP A 216 11.06 -5.02 9.03
C ASP A 216 10.61 -5.25 7.59
N CYS A 217 9.35 -5.61 7.36
CA CYS A 217 8.88 -5.96 6.02
C CYS A 217 8.45 -4.74 5.20
N ILE A 218 7.83 -3.76 5.83
CA ILE A 218 7.48 -2.48 5.20
C ILE A 218 8.74 -1.61 5.02
N GLY A 219 9.67 -1.68 5.97
CA GLY A 219 10.97 -1.00 5.92
C GLY A 219 11.96 -1.62 4.93
N LYS A 220 11.89 -2.94 4.67
CA LYS A 220 12.73 -3.61 3.65
C LYS A 220 12.21 -3.43 2.22
N THR A 221 10.98 -2.97 1.99
CA THR A 221 10.47 -2.68 0.63
C THR A 221 11.14 -1.50 -0.08
N SER A 222 12.03 -0.76 0.60
CA SER A 222 12.83 0.33 0.01
C SER A 222 14.35 0.06 -0.02
N GLN A 223 14.84 -1.08 0.47
CA GLN A 223 16.29 -1.27 0.73
C GLN A 223 16.92 -2.54 0.15
N LEU A 224 16.76 -2.77 -1.15
CA LEU A 224 17.80 -3.51 -1.88
C LEU A 224 18.48 -2.59 -2.89
N LYS A 225 19.58 -2.00 -2.41
CA LYS A 225 20.78 -1.59 -3.17
C LYS A 225 20.58 -0.51 -4.23
N ILE A 226 20.32 0.71 -3.79
CA ILE A 226 21.02 1.85 -4.41
C ILE A 226 22.28 2.07 -3.58
N LEU A 227 23.41 2.02 -4.25
CA LEU A 227 24.75 1.95 -3.70
C LEU A 227 25.06 3.07 -2.71
N SER A 228 25.80 2.67 -1.67
CA SER A 228 26.67 3.49 -0.82
C SER A 228 26.03 4.39 0.24
N ALA A 229 26.30 3.99 1.48
CA ALA A 229 26.87 4.82 2.53
C ALA A 229 26.12 6.09 3.01
N ARG A 230 25.66 5.92 4.25
CA ARG A 230 25.85 6.82 5.41
C ARG A 230 24.94 8.05 5.49
N ASN A 231 24.22 8.05 6.61
CA ASN A 231 23.55 9.19 7.26
C ASN A 231 22.25 9.66 6.60
N CYS A 232 21.18 8.91 6.77
CA CYS A 232 19.86 9.51 6.89
C CYS A 232 19.19 9.01 8.17
N CYS A 233 19.19 9.90 9.17
CA CYS A 233 18.53 9.75 10.45
C CYS A 233 17.04 9.43 10.26
N CYS A 234 16.65 8.20 10.57
CA CYS A 234 15.25 7.88 10.85
C CYS A 234 15.12 7.62 12.36
N ARG A 235 14.99 8.71 13.13
CA ARG A 235 14.48 8.69 14.51
C ARG A 235 13.18 9.49 14.52
N ASN A 236 12.06 8.80 14.36
CA ASN A 236 10.76 9.07 15.00
C ASN A 236 9.64 8.36 14.24
N THR A 237 9.42 7.09 14.56
CA THR A 237 8.14 6.41 14.35
C THR A 237 7.26 6.64 15.58
N SER A 238 6.67 7.83 15.70
CA SER A 238 5.53 8.03 16.60
C SER A 238 4.73 9.28 16.21
N LYS A 239 3.82 9.11 15.25
CA LYS A 239 2.59 9.91 15.10
C LYS A 239 1.70 9.26 14.04
N PHE A 240 1.03 8.19 14.43
CA PHE A 240 -0.10 7.65 13.69
C PHE A 240 -1.40 8.13 14.37
N ALA A 241 -1.91 9.26 13.88
CA ALA A 241 -3.27 9.72 14.08
C ALA A 241 -3.55 10.77 13.00
N GLY A 242 -3.98 10.29 11.83
CA GLY A 242 -4.31 11.12 10.67
C GLY A 242 -5.55 10.55 9.99
N ASP A 243 -6.46 11.45 9.66
CA ASP A 243 -7.83 11.27 9.19
C ASP A 243 -7.99 10.23 8.06
N ARG A 244 -8.87 9.23 8.25
CA ARG A 244 -9.15 8.15 7.27
C ARG A 244 -10.34 8.52 6.38
N SER A 245 -10.23 9.60 5.62
CA SER A 245 -11.21 9.92 4.56
C SER A 245 -10.52 10.16 3.22
N ASP A 246 -10.03 9.09 2.59
CA ASP A 246 -10.28 8.73 1.19
C ASP A 246 -9.25 7.71 0.71
N ARG A 247 -9.74 6.64 0.07
CA ARG A 247 -8.94 5.46 -0.27
C ARG A 247 -8.40 5.61 -1.68
N SER A 248 -7.21 6.17 -1.81
CA SER A 248 -6.46 6.12 -3.06
C SER A 248 -5.69 4.79 -3.16
N TYR A 249 -5.77 4.12 -4.30
CA TYR A 249 -5.13 2.82 -4.53
C TYR A 249 -4.03 2.94 -5.58
N ILE A 250 -2.85 2.40 -5.28
CA ILE A 250 -1.72 2.37 -6.19
C ILE A 250 -1.72 1.04 -6.94
N PHE A 251 -1.91 1.09 -8.26
CA PHE A 251 -1.91 -0.07 -9.14
C PHE A 251 -0.64 -0.12 -9.99
N HIS A 252 0.05 -1.26 -9.94
CA HIS A 252 1.09 -1.58 -10.90
C HIS A 252 0.46 -1.96 -12.23
N LEU A 253 0.99 -1.42 -13.33
CA LEU A 253 0.36 -1.54 -14.64
C LEU A 253 0.58 -2.92 -15.25
N ASN A 254 -0.51 -3.55 -15.66
CA ASN A 254 -0.54 -4.62 -16.67
C ASN A 254 -1.45 -4.16 -17.84
N ASP A 255 -1.33 -4.80 -19.01
CA ASP A 255 -2.02 -4.37 -20.26
C ASP A 255 -3.55 -4.23 -20.11
N SER A 256 -4.17 -5.01 -19.21
CA SER A 256 -5.62 -5.00 -18.96
C SER A 256 -6.08 -3.83 -18.07
N VAL A 257 -5.26 -3.41 -17.12
CA VAL A 257 -5.51 -2.22 -16.26
C VAL A 257 -5.49 -0.96 -17.12
N LEU A 258 -4.60 -0.91 -18.12
CA LEU A 258 -4.43 0.25 -18.99
C LEU A 258 -5.70 0.58 -19.78
N GLN A 259 -6.23 -0.41 -20.49
CA GLN A 259 -7.40 -0.21 -21.34
C GLN A 259 -8.64 0.24 -20.54
N THR A 260 -8.81 -0.29 -19.33
CA THR A 260 -9.95 0.04 -18.46
C THR A 260 -9.82 1.44 -17.87
N VAL A 261 -8.62 1.82 -17.44
CA VAL A 261 -8.40 3.13 -16.81
C VAL A 261 -8.41 4.25 -17.85
N VAL A 262 -7.84 4.03 -19.04
CA VAL A 262 -7.82 5.02 -20.13
C VAL A 262 -9.24 5.31 -20.63
N THR A 263 -10.10 4.30 -20.81
CA THR A 263 -11.51 4.53 -21.20
C THR A 263 -12.35 5.23 -20.13
N VAL A 264 -12.02 5.11 -18.83
CA VAL A 264 -12.65 5.91 -17.77
C VAL A 264 -12.13 7.34 -17.81
N TRP A 265 -10.82 7.49 -17.96
CA TRP A 265 -10.14 8.79 -18.01
C TRP A 265 -10.63 9.65 -19.18
N GLU A 266 -10.72 9.10 -20.40
CA GLU A 266 -11.23 9.79 -21.58
C GLU A 266 -12.65 10.33 -21.41
N ARG A 267 -13.49 9.65 -20.61
CA ARG A 267 -14.85 10.12 -20.28
C ARG A 267 -14.87 11.22 -19.22
N SER A 268 -13.82 11.32 -18.41
CA SER A 268 -13.68 12.35 -17.37
C SER A 268 -13.04 13.64 -17.92
N THR A 269 -12.24 13.56 -18.99
CA THR A 269 -11.36 14.65 -19.45
C THR A 269 -11.79 15.40 -20.72
N GLU A 270 -13.09 15.46 -21.05
CA GLU A 270 -13.64 16.42 -22.03
C GLU A 270 -13.43 17.92 -21.64
N ARG A 271 -12.69 18.23 -20.56
CA ARG A 271 -12.42 19.59 -20.06
C ARG A 271 -10.95 20.03 -19.98
N ALA A 272 -9.97 19.18 -20.27
CA ALA A 272 -8.58 19.38 -19.80
C ALA A 272 -7.59 20.00 -20.80
N SER A 273 -8.00 20.91 -21.70
CA SER A 273 -7.07 21.58 -22.65
C SER A 273 -6.57 22.97 -22.19
N LYS A 274 -6.99 23.47 -21.02
CA LYS A 274 -6.64 24.82 -20.52
C LYS A 274 -5.84 24.85 -19.20
N GLU A 275 -5.40 23.72 -18.66
CA GLU A 275 -4.97 23.63 -17.24
C GLU A 275 -3.48 23.39 -16.98
N ASP A 276 -2.61 23.27 -18.00
CA ASP A 276 -1.18 22.97 -17.80
C ASP A 276 -0.44 23.97 -16.90
N THR A 277 -0.76 25.27 -16.98
CA THR A 277 -0.15 26.29 -16.10
C THR A 277 -0.63 26.18 -14.64
N LYS A 278 -1.87 25.73 -14.43
CA LYS A 278 -2.48 25.55 -13.11
C LYS A 278 -1.86 24.37 -12.37
N TYR A 279 -1.53 23.29 -13.09
CA TYR A 279 -0.89 22.12 -12.50
C TYR A 279 0.55 22.39 -12.04
N LYS A 280 1.33 23.15 -12.82
CA LYS A 280 2.71 23.50 -12.45
C LYS A 280 2.78 24.33 -11.16
N LEU A 281 1.92 25.34 -11.03
CA LEU A 281 1.81 26.17 -9.81
C LEU A 281 1.41 25.33 -8.58
N ALA A 282 0.47 24.40 -8.76
CA ALA A 282 0.03 23.51 -7.68
C ALA A 282 1.12 22.49 -7.28
N GLU A 283 1.92 22.01 -8.23
CA GLU A 283 3.03 21.09 -7.97
C GLU A 283 4.14 21.76 -7.15
N ASP A 284 4.46 23.02 -7.43
CA ASP A 284 5.45 23.80 -6.66
C ASP A 284 4.97 24.07 -5.21
N GLU A 285 3.67 24.34 -5.00
CA GLU A 285 3.10 24.47 -3.65
C GLU A 285 3.15 23.15 -2.86
N ILE A 286 2.91 22.01 -3.53
CA ILE A 286 2.99 20.69 -2.90
C ILE A 286 4.42 20.35 -2.50
N ARG A 287 5.40 20.64 -3.37
CA ARG A 287 6.84 20.47 -3.05
C ARG A 287 7.25 21.30 -1.82
N ALA A 288 6.75 22.52 -1.71
CA ALA A 288 6.98 23.39 -0.56
C ALA A 288 6.33 22.86 0.73
N GLN A 289 5.13 22.29 0.67
CA GLN A 289 4.44 21.71 1.84
C GLN A 289 5.07 20.41 2.34
N ILE A 290 5.62 19.59 1.42
CA ILE A 290 6.26 18.31 1.74
C ILE A 290 7.72 18.51 2.21
N GLY A 291 8.27 19.73 2.14
CA GLY A 291 9.59 20.07 2.65
C GLY A 291 10.74 19.65 1.73
N TYR A 292 10.49 19.59 0.43
CA TYR A 292 11.50 19.28 -0.58
C TYR A 292 12.02 20.58 -1.21
N ASN A 293 13.30 20.90 -0.98
CA ASN A 293 14.08 21.90 -1.73
C ASN A 293 14.95 21.20 -2.77
#